data_AF-A0A223P2V5-F1
#
_entry.id   AF-A0A223P2V5-F1
#
_cell.length_a   1.000
_cell.length_b   1.000
_cell.length_c   1.000
_cell.angle_alpha   90.00
_cell.angle_beta   90.00
_cell.angle_gamma   90.00
#
_symmetry.space_group_name_H-M   'P 1'
#
loop_
_entity.id
_entity.type
_entity.pdbx_description
1 polymer ?
#
loop_
_entity_poly.entity_id
_entity_poly.type
_entity_poly.pdbx_seq_one_letter_code
_entity_poly.pdbx_strand_id
1 'polypeptide(L)'
;MDTNNKQPDNRIIKYLDGELTGDELNDFEKTLAENASIKAELQSMKLAKSVVQHYGLKHQVARVHGSMMAELNTETESINKRGIYPFIRNTMRIAAALFGFMVLFGVYEFVSVSPSKLARENYRSYEVSIERGTGKVSAIETAYLSKKFKLAINYLKKEDSITLKEHFLGALSYLADQQPANAIKEFEVVLNKPDAASSYKDDAEYYLAISHLQNNQPKNAEELFKKIHNDKDHLYHNKVSWWTMLKIKILILKNPGH
;
A
#
# COMPACT_ATOMS: atom_id res chain seq x y z
N MET A 1 12.84 -91.16 25.25
CA MET A 1 13.86 -90.26 24.68
C MET A 1 13.20 -89.55 23.51
N ASP A 2 12.52 -88.39 23.64
CA ASP A 2 12.76 -87.24 24.54
C ASP A 2 14.20 -86.72 24.39
N THR A 3 14.52 -85.49 23.95
CA THR A 3 13.74 -84.30 23.53
C THR A 3 14.47 -83.65 22.32
N ASN A 4 14.17 -82.47 21.73
CA ASN A 4 13.26 -81.35 22.03
C ASN A 4 12.84 -80.63 20.73
N ASN A 5 11.57 -80.72 20.32
CA ASN A 5 11.01 -79.99 19.17
C ASN A 5 10.24 -78.75 19.66
N LYS A 6 10.92 -77.58 19.77
CA LYS A 6 10.37 -76.21 19.95
C LYS A 6 11.48 -75.15 20.13
N GLN A 7 12.26 -74.86 19.07
CA GLN A 7 13.34 -73.85 19.09
C GLN A 7 13.28 -72.70 18.04
N PRO A 8 12.36 -72.60 17.06
CA PRO A 8 12.35 -71.43 16.16
C PRO A 8 11.88 -70.14 16.86
N ASP A 9 10.83 -70.24 17.68
CA ASP A 9 10.13 -69.13 18.36
C ASP A 9 11.09 -68.22 19.16
N ASN A 10 11.96 -68.82 20.00
CA ASN A 10 12.89 -68.09 20.86
C ASN A 10 13.97 -67.32 20.09
N ARG A 11 14.43 -67.80 18.92
CA ARG A 11 15.40 -67.07 18.09
C ARG A 11 14.77 -65.85 17.41
N ILE A 12 13.50 -65.96 17.00
CA ILE A 12 12.74 -64.85 16.42
C ILE A 12 12.55 -63.75 17.46
N ILE A 13 12.17 -64.09 18.70
CA ILE A 13 12.01 -63.13 19.80
C ILE A 13 13.33 -62.41 20.10
N LYS A 14 14.42 -63.15 20.34
CA LYS A 14 15.75 -62.57 20.59
C LYS A 14 16.23 -61.64 19.46
N TYR A 15 15.95 -61.97 18.21
CA TYR A 15 16.26 -61.11 17.07
C TYR A 15 15.43 -59.83 17.06
N LEU A 16 14.15 -59.88 17.46
CA LEU A 16 13.27 -58.72 17.55
C LEU A 16 13.57 -57.78 18.71
N ASP A 17 14.21 -58.29 19.75
CA ASP A 17 14.64 -57.52 20.92
C ASP A 17 16.13 -57.11 20.86
N GLY A 18 16.87 -57.57 19.85
CA GLY A 18 18.25 -57.17 19.58
C GLY A 18 19.31 -57.94 20.38
N GLU A 19 18.96 -59.10 20.92
CA GLU A 19 19.81 -59.90 21.82
C GLU A 19 20.73 -60.89 21.07
N LEU A 20 20.48 -61.18 19.79
CA LEU A 20 21.36 -62.02 18.98
C LEU A 20 22.61 -61.25 18.55
N THR A 21 23.80 -61.82 18.81
CA THR A 21 25.09 -61.24 18.47
C THR A 21 26.06 -62.28 17.90
N GLY A 22 27.10 -61.83 17.19
CA GLY A 22 28.15 -62.70 16.66
C GLY A 22 27.65 -63.80 15.71
N ASP A 23 28.15 -65.01 15.89
CA ASP A 23 27.87 -66.15 15.00
C ASP A 23 26.40 -66.61 15.03
N GLU A 24 25.70 -66.45 16.18
CA GLU A 24 24.29 -66.81 16.30
C GLU A 24 23.37 -65.94 15.44
N LEU A 25 23.75 -64.67 15.22
CA LEU A 25 23.06 -63.74 14.33
C LEU A 25 23.28 -64.13 12.87
N ASN A 26 24.54 -64.38 12.47
CA ASN A 26 24.90 -64.80 11.12
C ASN A 26 24.22 -66.11 10.70
N ASP A 27 24.11 -67.08 11.61
CA ASP A 27 23.38 -68.33 11.39
C ASP A 27 21.86 -68.12 11.25
N PHE A 28 21.30 -67.21 12.05
CA PHE A 28 19.87 -66.88 11.99
C PHE A 28 19.50 -66.14 10.69
N GLU A 29 20.36 -65.23 10.21
CA GLU A 29 20.13 -64.51 8.95
C GLU A 29 20.21 -65.42 7.72
N LYS A 30 21.10 -66.42 7.71
CA LYS A 30 21.10 -67.49 6.70
C LYS A 30 19.80 -68.30 6.74
N THR A 31 19.39 -68.72 7.93
CA THR A 31 18.12 -69.43 8.14
C THR A 31 16.91 -68.63 7.65
N LEU A 32 16.91 -67.30 7.83
CA LEU A 32 15.90 -66.37 7.32
C LEU A 32 15.91 -66.20 5.79
N ALA A 33 17.05 -66.37 5.14
CA ALA A 33 17.18 -66.33 3.69
C ALA A 33 16.67 -67.64 3.04
N GLU A 34 16.92 -68.78 3.69
CA GLU A 34 16.58 -70.12 3.19
C GLU A 34 15.14 -70.53 3.51
N ASN A 35 14.57 -70.11 4.65
CA ASN A 35 13.26 -70.56 5.12
C ASN A 35 12.18 -69.47 5.07
N ALA A 36 11.30 -69.56 4.06
CA ALA A 36 10.17 -68.65 3.87
C ALA A 36 9.15 -68.64 5.03
N SER A 37 9.00 -69.75 5.78
CA SER A 37 8.06 -69.83 6.91
C SER A 37 8.53 -68.97 8.08
N ILE A 38 9.82 -69.06 8.43
CA ILE A 38 10.42 -68.27 9.53
C ILE A 38 10.38 -66.77 9.19
N LYS A 39 10.54 -66.42 7.90
CA LYS A 39 10.41 -65.05 7.41
C LYS A 39 8.98 -64.49 7.58
N ALA A 40 7.96 -65.29 7.30
CA ALA A 40 6.55 -64.90 7.48
C ALA A 40 6.15 -64.77 8.98
N GLU A 41 6.69 -65.64 9.83
CA GLU A 41 6.51 -65.59 11.28
C GLU A 41 7.15 -64.32 11.87
N LEU A 42 8.40 -64.02 11.49
CA LEU A 42 9.09 -62.77 11.87
C LEU A 42 8.30 -61.53 11.43
N GLN A 43 7.76 -61.49 10.20
CA GLN A 43 6.93 -60.39 9.73
C GLN A 43 5.64 -60.23 10.55
N SER A 44 4.99 -61.34 10.91
CA SER A 44 3.78 -61.35 11.74
C SER A 44 4.06 -60.81 13.14
N MET A 45 5.18 -61.21 13.76
CA MET A 45 5.61 -60.67 15.06
C MET A 45 6.01 -59.19 14.99
N LYS A 46 6.68 -58.74 13.92
CA LYS A 46 6.97 -57.30 13.71
C LYS A 46 5.70 -56.48 13.63
N LEU A 47 4.67 -56.98 12.94
CA LEU A 47 3.36 -56.33 12.87
C LEU A 47 2.65 -56.32 14.24
N ALA A 48 2.65 -57.44 14.97
CA ALA A 48 2.06 -57.49 16.32
C ALA A 48 2.75 -56.51 17.28
N LYS A 49 4.09 -56.47 17.30
CA LYS A 49 4.89 -55.55 18.12
C LYS A 49 4.58 -54.09 17.79
N SER A 50 4.48 -53.73 16.51
CA SER A 50 4.14 -52.36 16.08
C SER A 50 2.70 -51.96 16.44
N VAL A 51 1.73 -52.87 16.33
CA VAL A 51 0.33 -52.64 16.72
C VAL A 51 0.21 -52.41 18.23
N VAL A 52 0.87 -53.23 19.06
CA VAL A 52 0.88 -53.05 20.52
C VAL A 52 1.53 -51.72 20.92
N GLN A 53 2.64 -51.35 20.28
CA GLN A 53 3.29 -50.04 20.49
C GLN A 53 2.37 -48.87 20.12
N HIS A 54 1.71 -48.91 18.94
CA HIS A 54 0.79 -47.87 18.52
C HIS A 54 -0.45 -47.77 19.43
N TYR A 55 -0.96 -48.90 19.91
CA TYR A 55 -2.10 -48.94 20.83
C TYR A 55 -1.71 -48.33 22.20
N GLY A 56 -0.55 -48.70 22.74
CA GLY A 56 -0.02 -48.12 23.98
C GLY A 56 0.21 -46.61 23.87
N LEU A 57 0.84 -46.15 22.78
CA LEU A 57 1.06 -44.73 22.51
C LEU A 57 -0.27 -43.97 22.38
N LYS A 58 -1.25 -44.51 21.65
CA LYS A 58 -2.58 -43.91 21.52
C LYS A 58 -3.28 -43.75 22.88
N HIS A 59 -3.14 -44.72 23.78
CA HIS A 59 -3.68 -44.63 25.15
C HIS A 59 -2.96 -43.59 26.02
N GLN A 60 -1.64 -43.46 25.89
CA GLN A 60 -0.89 -42.40 26.58
C GLN A 60 -1.30 -41.01 26.07
N VAL A 61 -1.35 -40.82 24.74
CA VAL A 61 -1.79 -39.56 24.12
C VAL A 61 -3.24 -39.23 24.50
N ALA A 62 -4.15 -40.21 24.47
CA ALA A 62 -5.54 -39.99 24.89
C ALA A 62 -5.66 -39.59 26.36
N ARG A 63 -4.82 -40.15 27.25
CA ARG A 63 -4.79 -39.78 28.67
C ARG A 63 -4.24 -38.36 28.90
N VAL A 64 -3.15 -38.00 28.23
CA VAL A 64 -2.55 -36.65 28.30
C VAL A 64 -3.49 -35.60 27.67
N HIS A 65 -4.15 -35.93 26.57
CA HIS A 65 -5.16 -35.07 25.98
C HIS A 65 -6.38 -34.93 26.89
N GLY A 66 -6.78 -36.01 27.57
CA GLY A 66 -7.83 -36.00 28.58
C GLY A 66 -7.49 -35.12 29.78
N SER A 67 -6.27 -35.17 30.32
CA SER A 67 -5.84 -34.30 31.44
C SER A 67 -5.70 -32.85 30.99
N MET A 68 -5.10 -32.59 29.83
CA MET A 68 -4.99 -31.23 29.27
C MET A 68 -6.36 -30.61 29.00
N MET A 69 -7.32 -31.38 28.45
CA MET A 69 -8.69 -30.91 28.25
C MET A 69 -9.44 -30.79 29.58
N ALA A 70 -9.16 -31.61 30.59
CA ALA A 70 -9.73 -31.44 31.92
C ALA A 70 -9.23 -30.14 32.56
N GLU A 71 -7.93 -29.84 32.50
CA GLU A 71 -7.33 -28.59 32.99
C GLU A 71 -7.94 -27.36 32.32
N LEU A 72 -8.00 -27.35 30.97
CA LEU A 72 -8.65 -26.28 30.19
C LEU A 72 -10.14 -26.08 30.52
N ASN A 73 -10.86 -27.17 30.84
CA ASN A 73 -12.26 -27.09 31.24
C ASN A 73 -12.42 -26.68 32.73
N THR A 74 -11.49 -27.02 33.62
CA THR A 74 -11.52 -26.55 35.01
C THR A 74 -11.17 -25.07 35.16
N GLU A 75 -10.38 -24.49 34.24
CA GLU A 75 -10.17 -23.03 34.20
C GLU A 75 -11.38 -22.25 33.65
N THR A 76 -12.39 -22.93 33.08
CA THR A 76 -13.60 -22.28 32.55
C THR A 76 -14.84 -22.37 33.45
N GLU A 77 -14.78 -23.07 34.59
CA GLU A 77 -15.79 -22.96 35.64
C GLU A 77 -15.39 -21.93 36.72
N SER A 78 -16.27 -20.94 36.91
CA SER A 78 -16.21 -19.85 37.91
C SER A 78 -15.31 -18.61 37.66
N ILE A 79 -14.81 -18.36 36.43
CA ILE A 79 -14.54 -16.96 36.06
C ILE A 79 -15.89 -16.23 35.92
N ASN A 80 -16.20 -15.46 36.96
CA ASN A 80 -17.39 -14.62 37.08
C ASN A 80 -17.56 -13.71 35.85
N LYS A 81 -18.55 -14.01 34.98
CA LYS A 81 -18.80 -13.29 33.70
C LYS A 81 -19.43 -11.90 33.90
N ARG A 82 -18.83 -11.08 34.77
CA ARG A 82 -19.13 -9.66 35.00
C ARG A 82 -17.81 -8.89 35.07
N GLY A 83 -17.46 -8.15 34.00
CA GLY A 83 -16.28 -7.29 34.04
C GLY A 83 -15.91 -6.52 32.76
N ILE A 84 -15.92 -7.17 31.59
CA ILE A 84 -15.25 -6.60 30.39
C ILE A 84 -16.21 -6.31 29.21
N TYR A 85 -17.36 -6.99 29.14
CA TYR A 85 -18.34 -6.83 28.06
C TYR A 85 -18.90 -5.41 27.82
N PRO A 86 -19.19 -4.55 28.82
CA PRO A 86 -19.77 -3.23 28.53
C PRO A 86 -18.75 -2.26 27.91
N PHE A 87 -17.47 -2.35 28.30
CA PHE A 87 -16.44 -1.46 27.78
C PHE A 87 -16.14 -1.76 26.31
N ILE A 88 -15.89 -3.03 25.96
CA ILE A 88 -15.67 -3.45 24.57
C ILE A 88 -16.88 -3.13 23.69
N ARG A 89 -18.11 -3.35 24.18
CA ARG A 89 -19.32 -3.01 23.39
C ARG A 89 -19.45 -1.51 23.13
N ASN A 90 -19.03 -0.67 24.08
CA ASN A 90 -19.08 0.78 23.90
C ASN A 90 -17.91 1.30 23.04
N THR A 91 -16.69 0.81 23.20
CA THR A 91 -15.56 1.17 22.33
C THR A 91 -15.77 0.67 20.90
N MET A 92 -16.36 -0.50 20.69
CA MET A 92 -16.72 -1.01 19.36
C MET A 92 -17.81 -0.15 18.70
N ARG A 93 -18.79 0.35 19.46
CA ARG A 93 -19.78 1.32 18.96
C ARG A 93 -19.14 2.66 18.58
N ILE A 94 -18.21 3.16 19.39
CA ILE A 94 -17.44 4.38 19.10
C ILE A 94 -16.59 4.17 17.85
N ALA A 95 -15.87 3.06 17.73
CA ALA A 95 -15.07 2.72 16.55
C ALA A 95 -15.93 2.57 15.29
N ALA A 96 -17.09 1.92 15.38
CA ALA A 96 -18.04 1.81 14.26
C ALA A 96 -18.62 3.17 13.85
N ALA A 97 -18.89 4.07 14.81
CA ALA A 97 -19.35 5.42 14.53
C ALA A 97 -18.25 6.28 13.88
N LEU A 98 -17.01 6.18 14.37
CA LEU A 98 -15.84 6.85 13.77
C LEU A 98 -15.55 6.32 12.37
N PHE A 99 -15.64 5.00 12.15
CA PHE A 99 -15.48 4.39 10.83
C PHE A 99 -16.61 4.81 9.88
N GLY A 100 -17.87 4.80 10.34
CA GLY A 100 -19.01 5.30 9.58
C GLY A 100 -18.84 6.77 9.20
N PHE A 101 -18.37 7.61 10.13
CA PHE A 101 -18.04 9.01 9.85
C PHE A 101 -16.89 9.14 8.84
N MET A 102 -15.83 8.34 8.95
CA MET A 102 -14.71 8.32 8.00
C MET A 102 -15.13 7.88 6.60
N VAL A 103 -16.02 6.89 6.48
CA VAL A 103 -16.59 6.45 5.19
C VAL A 103 -17.50 7.53 4.61
N LEU A 104 -18.40 8.12 5.40
CA LEU A 104 -19.27 9.22 4.95
C LEU A 104 -18.45 10.44 4.51
N PHE A 105 -17.42 10.79 5.26
CA PHE A 105 -16.48 11.86 4.91
C PHE A 105 -15.70 11.55 3.62
N GLY A 106 -15.21 10.32 3.47
CA GLY A 106 -14.54 9.85 2.27
C GLY A 106 -15.43 9.89 1.02
N VAL A 107 -16.70 9.46 1.13
CA VAL A 107 -17.70 9.55 0.06
C VAL A 107 -18.02 11.01 -0.27
N TYR A 108 -18.18 11.86 0.74
CA TYR A 108 -18.43 13.29 0.56
C TYR A 108 -17.27 14.02 -0.16
N GLU A 109 -16.02 13.75 0.23
CA GLU A 109 -14.85 14.25 -0.50
C GLU A 109 -14.80 13.67 -1.92
N PHE A 110 -15.00 12.36 -2.11
CA PHE A 110 -14.98 11.74 -3.44
C PHE A 110 -16.01 12.35 -4.41
N VAL A 111 -17.22 12.64 -3.93
CA VAL A 111 -18.26 13.30 -4.73
C VAL A 111 -17.93 14.78 -4.96
N SER A 112 -17.55 15.51 -3.90
CA SER A 112 -17.39 16.97 -3.96
C SER A 112 -16.05 17.45 -4.56
N VAL A 113 -15.03 16.59 -4.63
CA VAL A 113 -13.76 16.87 -5.29
C VAL A 113 -13.97 16.85 -6.82
N SER A 114 -13.62 17.97 -7.45
CA SER A 114 -13.61 18.19 -8.90
C SER A 114 -12.38 19.00 -9.30
N PRO A 115 -11.87 18.88 -10.54
CA PRO A 115 -10.66 19.59 -10.96
C PRO A 115 -10.82 21.11 -10.84
N SER A 116 -11.99 21.65 -11.24
CA SER A 116 -12.33 23.07 -11.15
C SER A 116 -12.53 23.59 -9.71
N LYS A 117 -12.84 22.72 -8.74
CA LYS A 117 -12.86 23.07 -7.32
C LYS A 117 -11.44 23.11 -6.77
N LEU A 118 -10.65 22.07 -7.02
CA LEU A 118 -9.27 21.96 -6.54
C LEU A 118 -8.37 23.07 -7.12
N ALA A 119 -8.52 23.38 -8.41
CA ALA A 119 -7.83 24.51 -9.03
C ALA A 119 -8.19 25.85 -8.36
N ARG A 120 -9.45 26.05 -7.95
CA ARG A 120 -9.93 27.27 -7.29
C ARG A 120 -9.50 27.37 -5.82
N GLU A 121 -9.37 26.25 -5.13
CA GLU A 121 -8.79 26.18 -3.77
C GLU A 121 -7.30 26.59 -3.78
N ASN A 122 -6.56 26.24 -4.83
CA ASN A 122 -5.11 26.50 -4.94
C ASN A 122 -4.76 27.79 -5.71
N TYR A 123 -5.65 28.30 -6.56
CA TYR A 123 -5.43 29.53 -7.32
C TYR A 123 -5.55 30.77 -6.43
N ARG A 124 -4.53 31.63 -6.50
CA ARG A 124 -4.55 33.02 -6.05
C ARG A 124 -4.19 33.90 -7.22
N SER A 125 -4.70 35.14 -7.22
CA SER A 125 -4.26 36.14 -8.19
C SER A 125 -2.78 36.40 -7.94
N TYR A 126 -1.95 36.30 -8.96
CA TYR A 126 -0.55 36.70 -8.85
C TYR A 126 -0.47 38.21 -8.69
N GLU A 127 0.18 38.66 -7.62
CA GLU A 127 0.46 40.08 -7.38
C GLU A 127 1.86 40.38 -7.91
N VAL A 128 1.93 41.20 -8.95
CA VAL A 128 3.22 41.68 -9.47
C VAL A 128 3.77 42.70 -8.49
N SER A 129 4.88 42.38 -7.83
CA SER A 129 5.65 43.38 -7.10
C SER A 129 6.06 44.49 -8.07
N ILE A 130 5.54 45.70 -7.85
CA ILE A 130 5.95 46.89 -8.61
C ILE A 130 7.35 47.26 -8.14
N GLU A 131 8.36 46.62 -8.72
CA GLU A 131 9.74 47.05 -8.56
C GLU A 131 9.86 48.49 -9.02
N ARG A 132 10.43 49.34 -8.17
CA ARG A 132 10.52 50.78 -8.38
C ARG A 132 11.67 51.15 -9.33
N GLY A 133 11.78 50.40 -10.43
CA GLY A 133 12.76 50.55 -11.48
C GLY A 133 12.24 51.42 -12.63
N THR A 134 13.14 52.11 -13.31
CA THR A 134 12.88 53.03 -14.44
C THR A 134 12.50 52.31 -15.75
N GLY A 135 12.02 51.07 -15.67
CA GLY A 135 11.59 50.27 -16.81
C GLY A 135 10.24 50.74 -17.35
N LYS A 136 10.09 50.73 -18.68
CA LYS A 136 8.83 51.03 -19.36
C LYS A 136 7.84 49.89 -19.11
N VAL A 137 6.81 50.12 -18.29
CA VAL A 137 5.71 49.17 -18.09
C VAL A 137 5.01 48.91 -19.42
N SER A 138 4.83 47.65 -19.79
CA SER A 138 4.26 47.29 -21.09
C SER A 138 2.74 47.32 -21.13
N ALA A 139 2.17 47.24 -22.33
CA ALA A 139 0.71 47.20 -22.52
C ALA A 139 0.08 45.94 -21.89
N ILE A 140 0.77 44.81 -21.99
CA ILE A 140 0.36 43.52 -21.39
C ILE A 140 0.36 43.63 -19.86
N GLU A 141 1.45 44.14 -19.26
CA GLU A 141 1.54 44.31 -17.81
C GLU A 141 0.50 45.31 -17.28
N THR A 142 0.34 46.45 -17.93
CA THR A 142 -0.67 47.47 -17.56
C THR A 142 -2.08 46.89 -17.63
N ALA A 143 -2.39 46.09 -18.65
CA ALA A 143 -3.69 45.43 -18.79
C ALA A 143 -3.92 44.35 -17.73
N TYR A 144 -2.91 43.55 -17.40
CA TYR A 144 -2.98 42.54 -16.33
C TYR A 144 -3.20 43.18 -14.96
N LEU A 145 -2.40 44.20 -14.60
CA LEU A 145 -2.55 44.95 -13.35
C LEU A 145 -3.93 45.63 -13.24
N SER A 146 -4.47 46.11 -14.37
CA SER A 146 -5.83 46.65 -14.47
C SER A 146 -6.95 45.59 -14.43
N LYS A 147 -6.61 44.30 -14.28
CA LYS A 147 -7.52 43.13 -14.37
C LYS A 147 -8.28 43.03 -15.70
N LYS A 148 -7.76 43.65 -16.76
CA LYS A 148 -8.31 43.64 -18.12
C LYS A 148 -7.73 42.45 -18.91
N PHE A 149 -7.91 41.24 -18.40
CA PHE A 149 -7.26 40.02 -18.91
C PHE A 149 -7.48 39.80 -20.42
N LYS A 150 -8.68 40.04 -20.94
CA LYS A 150 -8.97 39.98 -22.39
C LYS A 150 -8.15 40.97 -23.22
N LEU A 151 -7.82 42.15 -22.68
CA LEU A 151 -6.94 43.10 -23.36
C LEU A 151 -5.48 42.64 -23.30
N ALA A 152 -5.01 42.13 -22.16
CA ALA A 152 -3.67 41.55 -22.03
C ALA A 152 -3.45 40.40 -23.04
N ILE A 153 -4.43 39.49 -23.16
CA ILE A 153 -4.47 38.42 -24.18
C ILE A 153 -4.44 38.99 -25.61
N ASN A 154 -5.18 40.08 -25.87
CA ASN A 154 -5.20 40.70 -27.19
C ASN A 154 -3.90 41.42 -27.55
N TYR A 155 -3.15 41.95 -26.57
CA TYR A 155 -1.81 42.49 -26.78
C TYR A 155 -0.80 41.36 -27.02
N LEU A 156 -0.81 40.32 -26.18
CA LEU A 156 0.04 39.12 -26.34
C LEU A 156 -0.08 38.49 -27.74
N LYS A 157 -1.26 38.50 -28.35
CA LYS A 157 -1.49 37.96 -29.71
C LYS A 157 -1.03 38.86 -30.86
N LYS A 158 -0.61 40.11 -30.59
CA LYS A 158 -0.32 41.15 -31.59
C LYS A 158 1.12 41.66 -31.57
N GLU A 159 1.87 41.34 -30.52
CA GLU A 159 3.19 41.88 -30.27
C GLU A 159 4.25 40.85 -30.68
N ASP A 160 5.08 41.18 -31.68
CA ASP A 160 6.03 40.23 -32.27
C ASP A 160 7.21 39.88 -31.33
N SER A 161 7.49 40.74 -30.34
CA SER A 161 8.60 40.59 -29.39
C SER A 161 8.10 40.58 -27.95
N ILE A 162 7.83 39.39 -27.41
CA ILE A 162 7.24 39.19 -26.07
C ILE A 162 8.35 38.77 -25.09
N THR A 163 8.49 39.52 -24.00
CA THR A 163 9.44 39.19 -22.92
C THR A 163 8.96 38.00 -22.08
N LEU A 164 9.86 37.37 -21.31
CA LEU A 164 9.50 36.26 -20.42
C LEU A 164 8.40 36.64 -19.42
N LYS A 165 8.48 37.84 -18.84
CA LYS A 165 7.49 38.40 -17.92
C LYS A 165 6.12 38.51 -18.61
N GLU A 166 6.08 38.94 -19.86
CA GLU A 166 4.83 39.13 -20.60
C GLU A 166 4.17 37.82 -21.01
N HIS A 167 4.94 36.80 -21.39
CA HIS A 167 4.39 35.44 -21.55
C HIS A 167 3.78 34.94 -20.24
N PHE A 168 4.46 35.14 -19.11
CA PHE A 168 3.95 34.73 -17.80
C PHE A 168 2.66 35.47 -17.40
N LEU A 169 2.60 36.80 -17.56
CA LEU A 169 1.39 37.59 -17.32
C LEU A 169 0.28 37.28 -18.34
N GLY A 170 0.63 36.92 -19.57
CA GLY A 170 -0.27 36.43 -20.61
C GLY A 170 -0.90 35.08 -20.25
N ALA A 171 -0.09 34.13 -19.79
CA ALA A 171 -0.52 32.83 -19.29
C ALA A 171 -1.50 32.97 -18.10
N LEU A 172 -1.17 33.82 -17.13
CA LEU A 172 -2.06 34.17 -16.02
C LEU A 172 -3.35 34.84 -16.50
N SER A 173 -3.29 35.68 -17.54
CA SER A 173 -4.47 36.30 -18.15
C SER A 173 -5.39 35.27 -18.82
N TYR A 174 -4.82 34.29 -19.55
CA TYR A 174 -5.59 33.17 -20.09
C TYR A 174 -6.23 32.31 -18.99
N LEU A 175 -5.51 32.05 -17.90
CA LEU A 175 -6.02 31.30 -16.76
C LEU A 175 -7.17 32.03 -16.05
N ALA A 176 -7.06 33.36 -15.90
CA ALA A 176 -8.12 34.21 -15.36
C ALA A 176 -9.34 34.33 -16.28
N ASP A 177 -9.15 34.31 -17.61
CA ASP A 177 -10.21 34.34 -18.63
C ASP A 177 -10.80 32.94 -18.95
N GLN A 178 -10.52 31.92 -18.12
CA GLN A 178 -11.02 30.55 -18.27
C GLN A 178 -10.58 29.84 -19.57
N GLN A 179 -9.38 30.15 -20.07
CA GLN A 179 -8.77 29.54 -21.25
C GLN A 179 -7.55 28.67 -20.88
N PRO A 180 -7.71 27.61 -20.06
CA PRO A 180 -6.56 26.90 -19.48
C PRO A 180 -5.67 26.20 -20.51
N ALA A 181 -6.23 25.73 -21.64
CA ALA A 181 -5.47 25.16 -22.75
C ALA A 181 -4.52 26.16 -23.44
N ASN A 182 -4.83 27.46 -23.40
CA ASN A 182 -3.93 28.52 -23.88
C ASN A 182 -2.92 28.92 -22.79
N ALA A 183 -3.36 28.96 -21.52
CA ALA A 183 -2.47 29.20 -20.38
C ALA A 183 -1.34 28.17 -20.30
N ILE A 184 -1.65 26.87 -20.47
CA ILE A 184 -0.67 25.77 -20.51
C ILE A 184 0.46 26.07 -21.50
N LYS A 185 0.11 26.40 -22.76
CA LYS A 185 1.10 26.68 -23.82
C LYS A 185 2.01 27.85 -23.48
N GLU A 186 1.47 28.94 -22.95
CA GLU A 186 2.27 30.10 -22.56
C GLU A 186 3.17 29.79 -21.34
N PHE A 187 2.69 29.02 -20.35
CA PHE A 187 3.54 28.58 -19.24
C PHE A 187 4.64 27.61 -19.69
N GLU A 188 4.38 26.72 -20.65
CA GLU A 188 5.39 25.88 -21.29
C GLU A 188 6.46 26.74 -22.02
N VAL A 189 6.07 27.80 -22.71
CA VAL A 189 7.01 28.77 -23.32
C VAL A 189 7.85 29.48 -22.24
N VAL A 190 7.27 29.83 -21.09
CA VAL A 190 8.01 30.40 -19.96
C VAL A 190 9.04 29.40 -19.43
N LEU A 191 8.65 28.15 -19.18
CA LEU A 191 9.55 27.13 -18.60
C LEU A 191 10.65 26.64 -19.55
N ASN A 192 10.44 26.72 -20.86
CA ASN A 192 11.39 26.26 -21.88
C ASN A 192 12.48 27.29 -22.24
N LYS A 193 12.41 28.54 -21.77
CA LYS A 193 13.46 29.56 -22.03
C LYS A 193 14.62 29.43 -21.03
N PRO A 194 15.90 29.48 -21.46
CA PRO A 194 17.06 29.34 -20.56
C PRO A 194 17.09 30.39 -19.43
N ASP A 195 16.68 31.63 -19.74
CA ASP A 195 16.61 32.75 -18.79
C ASP A 195 15.51 32.60 -17.73
N ALA A 196 14.64 31.59 -17.84
CA ALA A 196 13.62 31.31 -16.83
C ALA A 196 14.20 30.76 -15.52
N ALA A 197 15.48 30.39 -15.49
CA ALA A 197 16.15 29.64 -14.44
C ALA A 197 16.13 30.25 -13.02
N SER A 198 15.65 31.48 -12.81
CA SER A 198 15.56 32.09 -11.47
C SER A 198 14.24 32.81 -11.14
N SER A 199 13.77 33.77 -11.95
CA SER A 199 12.73 34.71 -11.48
C SER A 199 11.28 34.24 -11.57
N TYR A 200 10.92 33.37 -12.53
CA TYR A 200 9.51 32.99 -12.79
C TYR A 200 9.27 31.48 -12.85
N LYS A 201 10.30 30.65 -12.68
CA LYS A 201 10.21 29.20 -12.81
C LYS A 201 9.18 28.61 -11.84
N ASP A 202 9.38 28.82 -10.55
CA ASP A 202 8.50 28.31 -9.49
C ASP A 202 7.04 28.76 -9.66
N ASP A 203 6.85 30.03 -9.98
CA ASP A 203 5.53 30.58 -10.28
C ASP A 203 4.90 29.85 -11.47
N ALA A 204 5.63 29.73 -12.59
CA ALA A 204 5.15 29.08 -13.80
C ALA A 204 4.88 27.58 -13.59
N GLU A 205 5.70 26.84 -12.86
CA GLU A 205 5.46 25.43 -12.53
C GLU A 205 4.17 25.26 -11.70
N TYR A 206 3.94 26.12 -10.70
CA TYR A 206 2.73 26.07 -9.89
C TYR A 206 1.46 26.46 -10.67
N TYR A 207 1.50 27.56 -11.44
CA TYR A 207 0.33 27.97 -12.22
C TYR A 207 0.07 27.07 -13.44
N LEU A 208 1.10 26.40 -14.00
CA LEU A 208 0.92 25.35 -14.99
C LEU A 208 0.19 24.14 -14.38
N ALA A 209 0.56 23.70 -13.18
CA ALA A 209 -0.12 22.61 -12.47
C ALA A 209 -1.61 22.93 -12.23
N ILE A 210 -1.92 24.17 -11.82
CA ILE A 210 -3.30 24.67 -11.71
C ILE A 210 -4.00 24.71 -13.08
N SER A 211 -3.30 25.12 -14.14
CA SER A 211 -3.85 25.17 -15.50
C SER A 211 -4.23 23.78 -16.01
N HIS A 212 -3.41 22.75 -15.76
CA HIS A 212 -3.76 21.36 -16.04
C HIS A 212 -4.99 20.88 -15.23
N LEU A 213 -5.13 21.25 -13.96
CA LEU A 213 -6.35 20.96 -13.19
C LEU A 213 -7.58 21.64 -13.81
N GLN A 214 -7.48 22.91 -14.23
CA GLN A 214 -8.59 23.58 -14.91
C GLN A 214 -8.91 22.95 -16.28
N ASN A 215 -7.90 22.44 -16.98
CA ASN A 215 -8.03 21.77 -18.29
C ASN A 215 -8.47 20.29 -18.19
N ASN A 216 -8.90 19.82 -17.01
CA ASN A 216 -9.29 18.42 -16.74
C ASN A 216 -8.17 17.40 -17.05
N GLN A 217 -6.90 17.77 -16.81
CA GLN A 217 -5.70 16.93 -17.00
C GLN A 217 -5.04 16.63 -15.63
N PRO A 218 -5.69 15.83 -14.75
CA PRO A 218 -5.20 15.64 -13.39
C PRO A 218 -3.88 14.87 -13.31
N LYS A 219 -3.54 14.03 -14.30
CA LYS A 219 -2.24 13.33 -14.36
C LYS A 219 -1.06 14.29 -14.57
N ASN A 220 -1.12 15.17 -15.57
CA ASN A 220 -0.11 16.21 -15.81
C ASN A 220 0.04 17.14 -14.60
N ALA A 221 -1.08 17.46 -13.94
CA ALA A 221 -1.05 18.20 -12.69
C ALA A 221 -0.35 17.42 -11.55
N GLU A 222 -0.58 16.10 -11.42
CA GLU A 222 0.09 15.28 -10.40
C GLU A 222 1.61 15.32 -10.53
N GLU A 223 2.16 15.24 -11.74
CA GLU A 223 3.61 15.27 -11.97
C GLU A 223 4.24 16.57 -11.46
N LEU A 224 3.65 17.71 -11.80
CA LEU A 224 4.09 19.02 -11.33
C LEU A 224 3.87 19.18 -9.82
N PHE A 225 2.68 18.90 -9.30
CA PHE A 225 2.42 19.00 -7.86
C PHE A 225 3.33 18.06 -7.04
N LYS A 226 3.64 16.86 -7.53
CA LYS A 226 4.61 15.95 -6.90
C LYS A 226 6.02 16.54 -6.88
N LYS A 227 6.45 17.21 -7.96
CA LYS A 227 7.73 17.92 -8.01
C LYS A 227 7.78 19.03 -6.95
N ILE A 228 6.78 19.91 -6.92
CA ILE A 228 6.65 21.02 -5.96
C ILE A 228 6.57 20.51 -4.50
N HIS A 229 5.91 19.37 -4.27
CA HIS A 229 5.81 18.76 -2.94
C HIS A 229 7.14 18.15 -2.46
N ASN A 230 7.99 17.65 -3.36
CA ASN A 230 9.26 17.02 -3.00
C ASN A 230 10.42 18.02 -2.92
N ASP A 231 10.36 19.10 -3.70
CA ASP A 231 11.32 20.20 -3.66
C ASP A 231 10.99 21.12 -2.48
N LYS A 232 11.91 21.23 -1.52
CA LYS A 232 11.74 22.04 -0.29
C LYS A 232 12.08 23.51 -0.49
N ASP A 233 12.91 23.81 -1.47
CA ASP A 233 13.38 25.18 -1.75
C ASP A 233 12.40 25.91 -2.68
N HIS A 234 11.51 25.15 -3.34
CA HIS A 234 10.45 25.69 -4.19
C HIS A 234 9.46 26.56 -3.40
N LEU A 235 9.23 27.79 -3.89
CA LEU A 235 8.35 28.83 -3.31
C LEU A 235 6.92 28.36 -2.95
N TYR A 236 6.43 27.31 -3.62
CA TYR A 236 5.08 26.79 -3.46
C TYR A 236 5.01 25.46 -2.69
N HIS A 237 6.14 24.91 -2.22
CA HIS A 237 6.21 23.68 -1.42
C HIS A 237 5.15 23.62 -0.32
N ASN A 238 5.09 24.64 0.53
CA ASN A 238 4.16 24.73 1.66
C ASN A 238 2.68 24.86 1.25
N LYS A 239 2.37 25.19 -0.01
CA LYS A 239 0.99 25.22 -0.53
C LYS A 239 0.57 23.84 -1.05
N VAL A 240 1.52 23.03 -1.52
CA VAL A 240 1.25 21.68 -2.03
C VAL A 240 1.32 20.67 -0.89
N SER A 241 0.26 20.63 -0.10
CA SER A 241 0.14 19.70 1.02
C SER A 241 -0.05 18.23 0.58
N TRP A 242 0.17 17.29 1.50
CA TRP A 242 -0.21 15.89 1.33
C TRP A 242 -1.70 15.73 1.00
N TRP A 243 -2.58 16.56 1.57
CA TRP A 243 -4.00 16.59 1.24
C TRP A 243 -4.28 17.03 -0.19
N THR A 244 -3.49 17.97 -0.72
CA THR A 244 -3.56 18.39 -2.13
C THR A 244 -3.23 17.19 -3.03
N MET A 245 -2.15 16.47 -2.74
CA MET A 245 -1.77 15.24 -3.46
C MET A 245 -2.84 14.14 -3.38
N LEU A 246 -3.45 13.94 -2.21
CA LEU A 246 -4.54 12.97 -2.04
C LEU A 246 -5.75 13.32 -2.92
N LYS A 247 -6.18 14.60 -2.92
CA LYS A 247 -7.30 15.06 -3.76
C LYS A 247 -7.02 14.86 -5.25
N ILE A 248 -5.78 15.07 -5.73
CA ILE A 248 -5.39 14.81 -7.12
C ILE A 248 -5.51 13.32 -7.46
N LYS A 249 -5.01 12.42 -6.59
CA LYS A 249 -5.14 10.97 -6.80
C LYS A 249 -6.59 10.50 -6.82
N ILE A 250 -7.46 11.08 -5.99
CA ILE A 250 -8.91 10.84 -6.02
C ILE A 250 -9.51 11.29 -7.37
N LEU A 251 -9.08 12.42 -7.93
CA LEU A 251 -9.52 12.86 -9.27
C LEU A 251 -9.10 11.90 -10.38
N ILE A 252 -7.86 11.40 -10.35
CA ILE A 252 -7.36 10.43 -11.34
C ILE A 252 -8.13 9.11 -11.23
N LEU A 253 -8.42 8.63 -10.01
CA LEU A 253 -9.22 7.43 -9.79
C LEU A 253 -10.66 7.57 -10.30
N LYS A 254 -11.24 8.77 -10.17
CA LYS A 254 -12.59 9.11 -10.64
C LYS A 254 -12.67 9.22 -12.17
N ASN A 255 -11.62 9.73 -12.80
CA ASN A 255 -11.53 9.95 -14.26
C ASN A 255 -10.28 9.25 -14.87
N PRO A 256 -10.20 7.91 -14.89
CA PRO A 256 -8.99 7.19 -15.32
C PRO A 256 -8.64 7.39 -16.81
N GLY A 257 -9.61 7.78 -17.64
CA GLY A 257 -9.49 7.97 -19.09
C GLY A 257 -8.91 9.31 -19.58
N HIS A 258 -8.43 10.17 -18.67
CA HIS A 258 -7.70 11.41 -18.98
C HIS A 258 -6.36 11.41 -18.25
#